data_AF-A0A9D1CYR3-F1
#
_entry.id   AF-A0A9D1CYR3-F1
#
_cell.length_a   1.000
_cell.length_b   1.000
_cell.length_c   1.000
_cell.angle_alpha   90.00
_cell.angle_beta   90.00
_cell.angle_gamma   90.00
#
_symmetry.space_group_name_H-M   'P 1'
#
loop_
_entity.id
_entity.type
_entity.pdbx_description
1 polymer ?
#
loop_
_entity_poly.entity_id
_entity_poly.type
_entity_poly.pdbx_seq_one_letter_code
_entity_poly.pdbx_strand_id
1 'polypeptide(L)'
;MDNKFFMPLNIQMFADEGNDMVTDTETSGENGDAQKDTQNQSNSSNTNTGKTYTRDELNKIVNAEREKIKAELLEEAKNQKNEAEKLAKMDTEQKLNYELETARKEAEKYKSQVNSLTLKTEATSYANQKGLPIGYIEDLDYAHETAESIKQKIDKFTELRSKDLDNYLKDKLKQNPPKAVDDNKTTSDPYLKGFNDYFANKKR
;
A
#
# COMPACT_ATOMS: atom_id res chain seq x y z
N MET A 1 10.38 -43.60 9.24
CA MET A 1 10.78 -43.16 7.88
C MET A 1 10.31 -41.74 7.75
N ASP A 2 11.21 -40.88 8.18
CA ASP A 2 11.11 -39.44 8.30
C ASP A 2 10.97 -38.76 6.94
N ASN A 3 10.38 -37.57 6.95
CA ASN A 3 11.00 -36.42 6.29
C ASN A 3 10.40 -35.13 6.83
N LYS A 4 11.08 -34.56 7.83
CA LYS A 4 10.91 -33.16 8.25
C LYS A 4 11.43 -32.27 7.13
N PHE A 5 10.57 -31.36 6.69
CA PHE A 5 10.86 -30.31 5.72
C PHE A 5 12.01 -29.43 6.25
N PHE A 6 13.24 -29.73 5.84
CA PHE A 6 14.38 -28.84 6.02
C PHE A 6 14.43 -27.91 4.81
N MET A 7 14.18 -26.61 5.02
CA MET A 7 14.52 -25.61 4.01
C MET A 7 16.04 -25.41 4.04
N PRO A 8 16.76 -25.51 2.90
CA PRO A 8 18.19 -25.22 2.86
C PRO A 8 18.42 -23.72 3.05
N LEU A 9 19.15 -23.34 4.11
CA LEU A 9 19.67 -21.99 4.27
C LEU A 9 20.87 -21.81 3.32
N ASN A 10 20.80 -20.86 2.39
CA ASN A 10 21.93 -20.50 1.55
C ASN A 10 22.94 -19.66 2.35
N ILE A 11 23.97 -20.33 2.89
CA ILE A 11 25.05 -19.71 3.69
C ILE A 11 26.20 -19.18 2.82
N GLN A 12 26.01 -19.14 1.49
CA GLN A 12 27.06 -18.89 0.51
C GLN A 12 27.37 -17.41 0.24
N MET A 13 26.77 -16.45 0.96
CA MET A 13 27.13 -15.02 0.82
C MET A 13 28.30 -14.56 1.72
N PHE A 14 29.01 -15.48 2.38
CA PHE A 14 30.10 -15.12 3.31
C PHE A 14 31.39 -15.96 3.17
N ALA A 15 31.56 -16.76 2.11
CA ALA A 15 32.82 -17.47 1.88
C ALA A 15 33.17 -17.53 0.39
N ASP A 16 34.39 -17.07 0.08
CA ASP A 16 35.04 -16.82 -1.23
C ASP A 16 34.53 -15.57 -1.98
N GLU A 17 35.38 -14.63 -2.41
CA GLU A 17 36.71 -14.81 -3.01
C GLU A 17 37.73 -13.78 -2.52
N GLY A 18 38.92 -14.27 -2.17
CA GLY A 18 40.15 -13.47 -2.20
C GLY A 18 41.01 -13.87 -3.41
N ASN A 19 42.00 -13.00 -3.69
CA ASN A 19 43.10 -13.07 -4.67
C ASN A 19 42.80 -12.47 -6.07
N ASP A 20 43.62 -11.62 -6.69
CA ASP A 20 44.99 -11.20 -6.42
C ASP A 20 45.30 -9.95 -7.29
N MET A 21 46.09 -8.98 -6.79
CA MET A 21 46.94 -8.14 -7.65
C MET A 21 48.12 -7.58 -6.83
N VAL A 22 49.24 -8.29 -6.92
CA VAL A 22 50.60 -7.86 -6.53
C VAL A 22 51.29 -7.15 -7.71
N THR A 23 52.01 -6.06 -7.42
CA THR A 23 53.35 -5.71 -7.96
C THR A 23 53.95 -4.66 -6.99
N ASP A 24 54.73 -5.00 -5.98
CA ASP A 24 56.13 -5.44 -5.92
C ASP A 24 57.16 -4.29 -5.85
N THR A 25 58.26 -4.56 -5.11
CA THR A 25 59.62 -3.98 -5.14
C THR A 25 60.15 -3.43 -3.79
N GLU A 26 60.83 -4.32 -3.04
CA GLU A 26 62.23 -4.24 -2.50
C GLU A 26 62.70 -3.05 -1.62
N THR A 27 63.72 -3.09 -0.74
CA THR A 27 64.58 -4.07 -0.03
C THR A 27 65.48 -3.22 0.90
N SER A 28 65.79 -3.73 2.11
CA SER A 28 66.98 -3.56 3.00
C SER A 28 67.89 -2.29 3.01
N GLY A 29 68.37 -1.93 4.21
CA GLY A 29 69.62 -1.17 4.47
C GLY A 29 69.47 -0.11 5.59
N GLU A 30 69.89 -0.35 6.82
CA GLU A 30 71.24 -0.19 7.42
C GLU A 30 71.47 1.14 8.17
N ASN A 31 72.21 1.00 9.27
CA ASN A 31 72.50 1.98 10.34
C ASN A 31 73.32 3.21 9.90
N GLY A 32 73.25 4.29 10.69
CA GLY A 32 74.16 5.43 10.58
C GLY A 32 74.07 6.43 11.74
N ASP A 33 74.95 6.24 12.71
CA ASP A 33 75.22 7.00 13.94
C ASP A 33 75.69 8.45 13.71
N ALA A 34 75.42 9.35 14.67
CA ALA A 34 76.34 10.45 15.05
C ALA A 34 75.87 11.24 16.29
N GLN A 35 76.56 10.98 17.39
CA GLN A 35 76.60 11.67 18.68
C GLN A 35 77.34 13.05 18.64
N LYS A 36 76.88 14.03 19.45
CA LYS A 36 77.68 15.00 20.26
C LYS A 36 76.74 16.01 20.94
N ASP A 37 76.49 15.94 22.25
CA ASP A 37 77.31 16.43 23.38
C ASP A 37 77.68 17.92 23.31
N THR A 38 77.12 18.74 24.22
CA THR A 38 77.86 19.55 25.23
C THR A 38 76.88 20.37 26.09
N GLN A 39 77.02 20.19 27.41
CA GLN A 39 76.87 21.10 28.57
C GLN A 39 76.47 22.58 28.29
N ASN A 40 75.71 23.31 29.12
CA ASN A 40 75.96 23.62 30.54
C ASN A 40 74.81 24.48 31.16
N GLN A 41 74.76 24.44 32.49
CA GLN A 41 73.94 25.11 33.51
C GLN A 41 73.40 26.53 33.25
N SER A 42 72.21 26.82 33.81
CA SER A 42 72.12 27.72 34.98
C SER A 42 70.72 27.74 35.60
N ASN A 43 70.65 27.25 36.85
CA ASN A 43 69.88 27.73 38.00
C ASN A 43 68.53 28.46 37.76
N SER A 44 67.46 27.88 38.28
CA SER A 44 66.63 28.60 39.26
C SER A 44 66.05 27.63 40.29
N SER A 45 66.53 27.79 41.52
CA SER A 45 66.05 27.15 42.74
C SER A 45 64.62 27.64 43.06
N ASN A 46 63.67 26.72 43.34
CA ASN A 46 62.92 26.78 44.61
C ASN A 46 62.05 25.52 44.85
N THR A 47 62.37 24.84 45.95
CA THR A 47 61.50 23.99 46.80
C THR A 47 60.69 22.86 46.16
N ASN A 48 61.35 21.74 45.84
CA ASN A 48 60.70 20.42 45.89
C ASN A 48 60.82 19.85 47.30
N THR A 49 59.75 19.98 48.09
CA THR A 49 59.56 19.15 49.28
C THR A 49 59.21 17.74 48.81
N GLY A 50 60.24 16.90 48.64
CA GLY A 50 60.06 15.48 48.30
C GLY A 50 59.29 14.77 49.40
N LYS A 51 57.99 14.58 49.22
CA LYS A 51 57.17 13.72 50.07
C LYS A 51 57.63 12.27 49.86
N THR A 52 58.37 11.72 50.82
CA THR A 52 58.68 10.29 50.87
C THR A 52 57.42 9.54 51.28
N TYR A 53 56.65 9.07 50.29
CA TYR A 53 55.48 8.24 50.56
C TYR A 53 55.89 6.87 51.09
N THR A 54 55.29 6.46 52.22
CA THR A 54 55.44 5.11 52.75
C THR A 54 54.79 4.11 51.80
N ARG A 55 55.27 2.86 51.73
CA ARG A 55 54.70 1.82 50.84
C ARG A 55 53.19 1.65 51.02
N ASP A 56 52.68 1.87 52.23
CA ASP A 56 51.24 1.82 52.55
C ASP A 56 50.43 2.97 51.95
N GLU A 57 51.02 4.16 51.80
CA GLU A 57 50.35 5.31 51.18
C GLU A 57 50.24 5.13 49.66
N LEU A 58 51.28 4.55 49.04
CA LEU A 58 51.25 4.17 47.62
C LEU A 58 50.20 3.09 47.35
N ASN A 59 50.09 2.07 48.21
CA ASN A 59 49.07 1.03 48.07
C ASN A 59 47.64 1.60 48.18
N LYS A 60 47.41 2.58 49.07
CA LYS A 60 46.10 3.25 49.17
C LYS A 60 45.75 4.04 47.91
N ILE A 61 46.72 4.76 47.34
CA ILE A 61 46.52 5.53 46.11
C ILE A 61 46.23 4.60 44.94
N VAL A 62 47.02 3.53 44.76
CA VAL A 62 46.83 2.55 43.69
C VAL A 62 45.49 1.83 43.82
N ASN A 63 45.05 1.50 45.03
CA ASN A 63 43.74 0.88 45.23
C ASN A 63 42.58 1.83 44.92
N ALA A 64 42.67 3.09 45.37
CA ALA A 64 41.66 4.11 45.05
C ALA A 64 41.59 4.38 43.54
N GLU A 65 42.72 4.37 42.85
CA GLU A 65 42.79 4.52 41.40
C GLU A 65 42.22 3.30 40.67
N ARG A 66 42.53 2.07 41.13
CA ARG A 66 41.93 0.84 40.61
C ARG A 66 40.41 0.79 40.82
N GLU A 67 39.90 1.29 41.95
CA GLU A 67 38.47 1.37 42.22
C GLU A 67 37.77 2.37 41.29
N LYS A 68 38.39 3.53 41.05
CA LYS A 68 37.88 4.51 40.07
C LYS A 68 37.83 3.92 38.66
N ILE A 69 38.92 3.30 38.22
CA ILE A 69 39.00 2.66 36.88
C ILE A 69 37.96 1.54 36.77
N LYS A 70 37.77 0.72 37.81
CA LYS A 70 36.74 -0.33 37.80
C LYS A 70 35.32 0.24 37.74
N ALA A 71 35.06 1.34 38.45
CA ALA A 71 33.76 2.00 38.43
C ALA A 71 33.46 2.59 37.04
N GLU A 72 34.46 3.25 36.44
CA GLU A 72 34.37 3.83 35.10
C GLU A 72 34.17 2.77 34.02
N LEU A 73 34.93 1.66 34.07
CA LEU A 73 34.76 0.52 33.18
C LEU A 73 33.37 -0.14 33.30
N LEU A 74 32.82 -0.19 34.52
CA LEU A 74 31.51 -0.78 34.78
C LEU A 74 30.37 0.13 34.30
N GLU A 75 30.54 1.44 34.41
CA GLU A 75 29.65 2.45 33.81
C GLU A 75 29.68 2.37 32.28
N GLU A 76 30.87 2.32 31.67
CA GLU A 76 31.00 2.17 30.21
C GLU A 76 30.37 0.88 29.71
N ALA A 77 30.59 -0.25 30.40
CA ALA A 77 29.97 -1.52 30.05
C ALA A 77 28.43 -1.47 30.15
N LYS A 78 27.88 -0.78 31.16
CA LYS A 78 26.42 -0.56 31.28
C LYS A 78 25.89 0.33 30.17
N ASN A 79 26.59 1.42 29.85
CA ASN A 79 26.19 2.35 28.80
C ASN A 79 26.22 1.68 27.41
N GLN A 80 27.25 0.91 27.10
CA GLN A 80 27.33 0.14 25.86
C GLN A 80 26.21 -0.91 25.75
N LYS A 81 25.85 -1.59 26.85
CA LYS A 81 24.72 -2.53 26.87
C LYS A 81 23.39 -1.83 26.66
N ASN A 82 23.16 -0.70 27.34
CA ASN A 82 21.93 0.08 27.20
C ASN A 82 21.77 0.68 25.81
N GLU A 83 22.85 1.18 25.20
CA GLU A 83 22.84 1.74 23.86
C GLU A 83 22.59 0.65 22.80
N ALA A 84 23.26 -0.50 22.92
CA ALA A 84 23.03 -1.65 22.05
C ALA A 84 21.60 -2.20 22.17
N GLU A 85 21.07 -2.32 23.39
CA GLU A 85 19.68 -2.71 23.62
C GLU A 85 18.69 -1.70 23.04
N LYS A 86 18.96 -0.40 23.17
CA LYS A 86 18.12 0.65 22.61
C LYS A 86 18.14 0.60 21.09
N LEU A 87 19.31 0.42 20.46
CA LEU A 87 19.45 0.26 19.02
C LEU A 87 18.68 -0.97 18.52
N ALA A 88 18.84 -2.11 19.20
CA ALA A 88 18.15 -3.35 18.86
C ALA A 88 16.63 -3.22 19.02
N LYS A 89 16.16 -2.62 20.12
CA LYS A 89 14.74 -2.33 20.34
C LYS A 89 14.18 -1.43 19.24
N MET A 90 14.90 -0.37 18.87
CA MET A 90 14.45 0.56 17.81
C MET A 90 14.30 -0.13 16.45
N ASP A 91 15.25 -0.97 16.05
CA ASP A 91 15.15 -1.72 14.78
C ASP A 91 14.00 -2.74 14.81
N THR A 92 13.77 -3.40 15.95
CA THR A 92 12.64 -4.33 16.10
C THR A 92 11.28 -3.65 16.11
N GLU A 93 11.14 -2.51 16.80
CA GLU A 93 9.88 -1.76 16.87
C GLU A 93 9.55 -1.11 15.52
N GLN A 94 10.55 -0.60 14.79
CA GLN A 94 10.34 -0.06 13.44
C GLN A 94 9.87 -1.13 12.46
N LYS A 95 10.50 -2.32 12.48
CA LYS A 95 10.06 -3.46 11.67
C LYS A 95 8.65 -3.91 12.04
N LEU A 96 8.34 -4.01 13.34
CA LEU A 96 7.02 -4.39 13.82
C LEU A 96 5.95 -3.37 13.41
N ASN A 97 6.24 -2.07 13.52
CA ASN A 97 5.31 -1.02 13.12
C ASN A 97 5.07 -1.04 11.60
N TYR A 98 6.10 -1.28 10.80
CA TYR A 98 5.96 -1.44 9.36
C TYR A 98 5.11 -2.66 8.99
N GLU A 99 5.34 -3.80 9.64
CA GLU A 99 4.54 -5.02 9.47
C GLU A 99 3.08 -4.80 9.89
N LEU A 100 2.85 -4.13 11.02
CA LEU A 100 1.50 -3.79 11.47
C LEU A 100 0.80 -2.81 10.52
N GLU A 101 1.52 -1.81 10.00
CA GLU A 101 0.94 -0.83 9.09
C GLU A 101 0.63 -1.45 7.72
N THR A 102 1.50 -2.31 7.21
CA THR A 102 1.24 -3.09 5.99
C THR A 102 0.06 -4.03 6.18
N ALA A 103 0.02 -4.79 7.29
CA ALA A 103 -1.11 -5.64 7.62
C ALA A 103 -2.44 -4.86 7.78
N ARG A 104 -2.40 -3.67 8.38
CA ARG A 104 -3.58 -2.79 8.48
C ARG A 104 -4.03 -2.29 7.11
N LYS A 105 -3.12 -1.83 6.26
CA LYS A 105 -3.43 -1.40 4.89
C LYS A 105 -4.04 -2.52 4.06
N GLU A 106 -3.51 -3.74 4.20
CA GLU A 106 -4.08 -4.91 3.56
C GLU A 106 -5.49 -5.22 4.08
N ALA A 107 -5.67 -5.22 5.41
CA ALA A 107 -6.98 -5.45 6.03
C ALA A 107 -8.01 -4.40 5.59
N GLU A 108 -7.63 -3.12 5.53
CA GLU A 108 -8.49 -2.04 5.03
C GLU A 108 -8.83 -2.21 3.54
N LYS A 109 -7.85 -2.59 2.72
CA LYS A 109 -8.07 -2.88 1.30
C LYS A 109 -9.06 -4.03 1.12
N TYR A 110 -8.90 -5.13 1.86
CA TYR A 110 -9.83 -6.25 1.81
C TYR A 110 -11.22 -5.86 2.32
N LYS A 111 -11.32 -5.08 3.39
CA LYS A 111 -12.59 -4.59 3.91
C LYS A 111 -13.31 -3.70 2.90
N SER A 112 -12.59 -2.80 2.23
CA SER A 112 -13.12 -1.95 1.16
C SER A 112 -13.59 -2.79 -0.02
N GLN A 113 -12.81 -3.78 -0.46
CA GLN A 113 -13.20 -4.70 -1.53
C GLN A 113 -14.48 -5.46 -1.18
N VAL A 114 -14.55 -6.06 0.01
CA VAL A 114 -15.76 -6.79 0.45
C VAL A 114 -16.97 -5.86 0.49
N ASN A 115 -16.83 -4.65 1.04
CA ASN A 115 -17.91 -3.67 1.06
C ASN A 115 -18.38 -3.31 -0.37
N SER A 116 -17.44 -3.06 -1.28
CA SER A 116 -17.75 -2.73 -2.68
C SER A 116 -18.47 -3.89 -3.40
N LEU A 117 -18.08 -5.14 -3.12
CA LEU A 117 -18.74 -6.32 -3.67
C LEU A 117 -20.16 -6.47 -3.12
N THR A 118 -20.35 -6.30 -1.81
CA THR A 118 -21.68 -6.31 -1.20
C THR A 118 -22.57 -5.24 -1.82
N LEU A 119 -22.09 -4.00 -1.93
CA LEU A 119 -22.81 -2.92 -2.60
C LEU A 119 -23.14 -3.25 -4.05
N LYS A 120 -22.21 -3.84 -4.80
CA LYS A 120 -22.44 -4.29 -6.19
C LYS A 120 -23.55 -5.35 -6.26
N THR A 121 -23.55 -6.32 -5.35
CA THR A 121 -24.60 -7.36 -5.33
C THR A 121 -25.98 -6.78 -4.99
N GLU A 122 -26.06 -5.87 -4.01
CA GLU A 122 -27.30 -5.18 -3.65
C GLU A 122 -27.80 -4.29 -4.79
N ALA A 123 -26.90 -3.51 -5.39
CA ALA A 123 -27.18 -2.67 -6.55
C ALA A 123 -27.68 -3.51 -7.74
N THR A 124 -27.08 -4.68 -7.97
CA THR A 124 -27.53 -5.61 -9.02
C THR A 124 -28.92 -6.15 -8.73
N SER A 125 -29.20 -6.56 -7.50
CA SER A 125 -30.54 -6.97 -7.09
C SER A 125 -31.56 -5.85 -7.28
N TYR A 126 -31.22 -4.62 -6.88
CA TYR A 126 -32.08 -3.45 -7.01
C TYR A 126 -32.34 -3.07 -8.48
N ALA A 127 -31.29 -3.08 -9.31
CA ALA A 127 -31.41 -2.82 -10.75
C ALA A 127 -32.29 -3.88 -11.44
N ASN A 128 -32.11 -5.17 -11.09
CA ASN A 128 -32.94 -6.25 -11.60
C ASN A 128 -34.42 -6.08 -11.21
N GLN A 129 -34.71 -5.65 -9.97
CA GLN A 129 -36.08 -5.34 -9.53
C GLN A 129 -36.71 -4.21 -10.35
N LYS A 130 -35.90 -3.23 -10.77
CA LYS A 130 -36.33 -2.11 -11.62
C LYS A 130 -36.35 -2.44 -13.11
N GLY A 131 -35.97 -3.67 -13.50
CA GLY A 131 -35.88 -4.08 -14.90
C GLY A 131 -34.73 -3.42 -15.68
N LEU A 132 -33.74 -2.89 -14.96
CA LEU A 132 -32.53 -2.30 -15.55
C LEU A 132 -31.49 -3.39 -15.79
N PRO A 133 -30.99 -3.58 -17.03
CA PRO A 133 -29.95 -4.56 -17.32
C PRO A 133 -28.64 -4.30 -16.57
N ILE A 134 -27.90 -5.38 -16.26
CA ILE A 134 -26.64 -5.33 -15.50
C ILE A 134 -25.58 -4.44 -16.16
N GLY A 135 -25.57 -4.36 -17.50
CA GLY A 135 -24.60 -3.52 -18.23
C GLY A 135 -24.70 -2.02 -17.92
N TYR A 136 -25.80 -1.52 -17.35
CA TYR A 136 -25.92 -0.11 -16.94
C TYR A 136 -25.25 0.19 -15.60
N ILE A 137 -24.96 -0.85 -14.81
CA ILE A 137 -24.43 -0.71 -13.45
C ILE A 137 -23.02 -1.29 -13.31
N GLU A 138 -22.55 -2.08 -14.27
CA GLU A 138 -21.28 -2.79 -14.20
C GLU A 138 -20.07 -1.87 -14.00
N ASP A 139 -20.09 -0.71 -14.65
CA ASP A 139 -19.02 0.29 -14.66
C ASP A 139 -19.14 1.34 -13.54
N LEU A 140 -20.10 1.19 -12.61
CA LEU A 140 -20.23 2.10 -11.47
C LEU A 140 -19.07 1.90 -10.48
N ASP A 141 -18.59 2.99 -9.88
CA ASP A 141 -17.59 2.93 -8.82
C ASP A 141 -18.24 2.58 -7.48
N TYR A 142 -18.12 1.30 -7.09
CA TYR A 142 -18.62 0.79 -5.81
C TYR A 142 -17.65 0.96 -4.64
N ALA A 143 -16.41 1.36 -4.90
CA ALA A 143 -15.38 1.48 -3.86
C ALA A 143 -15.44 2.83 -3.14
N HIS A 144 -15.83 3.89 -3.85
CA HIS A 144 -15.82 5.27 -3.32
C HIS A 144 -17.22 5.89 -3.19
N GLU A 145 -18.27 5.21 -3.64
CA GLU A 145 -19.65 5.72 -3.55
C GLU A 145 -20.46 5.11 -2.41
N THR A 146 -21.44 5.88 -1.93
CA THR A 146 -22.41 5.42 -0.93
C THR A 146 -23.55 4.65 -1.56
N ALA A 147 -24.21 3.82 -0.76
CA ALA A 147 -25.38 3.06 -1.18
C ALA A 147 -26.52 3.97 -1.71
N GLU A 148 -26.74 5.14 -1.09
CA GLU A 148 -27.74 6.11 -1.55
C GLU A 148 -27.40 6.68 -2.93
N SER A 149 -26.13 7.02 -3.18
CA SER A 149 -25.69 7.53 -4.50
C SER A 149 -25.97 6.52 -5.60
N ILE A 150 -25.60 5.26 -5.37
CA ILE A 150 -25.80 4.17 -6.34
C ILE A 150 -27.30 3.95 -6.61
N LYS A 151 -28.14 3.95 -5.57
CA LYS A 151 -29.60 3.83 -5.74
C LYS A 151 -30.17 4.96 -6.60
N GLN A 152 -29.78 6.21 -6.31
CA GLN A 152 -30.22 7.37 -7.11
C GLN A 152 -29.77 7.27 -8.57
N LYS A 153 -28.57 6.76 -8.84
CA LYS A 153 -28.09 6.53 -10.21
C LYS A 153 -28.91 5.46 -10.93
N ILE A 154 -29.21 4.36 -10.25
CA ILE A 154 -30.07 3.28 -10.80
C ILE A 154 -31.47 3.81 -11.12
N ASP A 155 -32.07 4.62 -10.24
CA ASP A 155 -33.37 5.22 -10.50
C ASP A 155 -33.33 6.15 -11.72
N LYS A 156 -32.32 7.02 -11.82
CA LYS A 156 -32.13 7.89 -13.00
C LYS A 156 -31.98 7.09 -14.29
N PHE A 157 -31.20 6.01 -14.29
CA PHE A 157 -31.05 5.15 -15.46
C PHE A 157 -32.35 4.43 -15.83
N THR A 158 -33.12 4.01 -14.83
CA THR A 158 -34.42 3.36 -15.04
C THR A 158 -35.41 4.33 -15.69
N GLU A 159 -35.49 5.57 -15.21
CA GLU A 159 -36.34 6.61 -15.79
C GLU A 159 -35.92 6.99 -17.21
N LEU A 160 -34.62 7.17 -17.44
CA LEU A 160 -34.08 7.53 -18.75
C LEU A 160 -34.38 6.42 -19.77
N ARG A 161 -34.10 5.16 -19.40
CA ARG A 161 -34.40 3.99 -20.24
C ARG A 161 -35.89 3.89 -20.57
N SER A 162 -36.76 4.12 -19.59
CA SER A 162 -38.22 4.08 -19.81
C SER A 162 -38.65 5.15 -20.82
N LYS A 163 -38.18 6.38 -20.65
CA LYS A 163 -38.45 7.49 -21.58
C LYS A 163 -37.93 7.21 -23.00
N ASP A 164 -36.72 6.67 -23.12
CA ASP A 164 -36.12 6.35 -24.42
C ASP A 164 -36.87 5.21 -25.11
N LEU A 165 -37.26 4.16 -24.37
CA LEU A 165 -38.08 3.08 -24.90
C LEU A 165 -39.47 3.56 -25.32
N ASP A 166 -40.12 4.41 -24.54
CA ASP A 166 -41.42 4.97 -24.87
C ASP A 166 -41.35 5.82 -26.14
N ASN A 167 -40.32 6.66 -26.28
CA ASN A 167 -40.11 7.46 -27.49
C ASN A 167 -39.84 6.57 -28.71
N TYR A 168 -38.98 5.56 -28.56
CA TYR A 168 -38.67 4.60 -29.63
C TYR A 168 -39.91 3.81 -30.06
N LEU A 169 -40.71 3.32 -29.11
CA LEU A 169 -41.96 2.61 -29.37
C LEU A 169 -42.98 3.54 -30.02
N LYS A 170 -43.13 4.76 -29.53
CA LYS A 170 -44.00 5.77 -30.15
C LYS A 170 -43.61 6.03 -31.60
N ASP A 171 -42.32 6.13 -31.90
CA ASP A 171 -41.84 6.32 -33.26
C ASP A 171 -42.08 5.09 -34.16
N LYS A 172 -41.89 3.88 -33.64
CA LYS A 172 -42.12 2.63 -34.38
C LYS A 172 -43.59 2.28 -34.56
N LEU A 173 -44.45 2.66 -33.62
CA LEU A 173 -45.88 2.39 -33.64
C LEU A 173 -46.69 3.46 -34.38
N LYS A 174 -46.03 4.52 -34.89
CA LYS A 174 -46.67 5.47 -35.81
C LYS A 174 -47.19 4.70 -37.03
N GLN A 175 -48.50 4.65 -37.15
CA GLN A 175 -49.16 4.20 -38.38
C GLN A 175 -49.42 5.39 -39.28
N ASN A 176 -49.35 5.17 -40.59
CA ASN A 176 -49.86 6.14 -41.55
C ASN A 176 -51.35 6.38 -41.28
N PRO A 177 -51.83 7.63 -41.32
CA PRO A 177 -53.24 7.90 -41.14
C PRO A 177 -54.05 7.10 -42.18
N PRO A 178 -55.25 6.60 -41.81
CA PRO A 178 -56.11 5.91 -42.76
C PRO A 178 -56.33 6.82 -43.98
N LYS A 179 -56.31 6.22 -45.18
CA LYS A 179 -56.58 6.99 -46.40
C LYS A 179 -57.94 7.65 -46.27
N ALA A 180 -57.97 8.97 -46.34
CA ALA A 180 -59.23 9.70 -46.46
C ALA A 180 -59.96 9.14 -47.69
N VAL A 181 -61.20 8.69 -47.49
CA VAL A 181 -62.06 8.31 -48.59
C VAL A 181 -62.52 9.62 -49.22
N ASP A 182 -62.14 9.89 -50.46
CA ASP A 182 -62.68 11.02 -51.21
C ASP A 182 -64.21 10.85 -51.31
N ASP A 183 -64.98 11.76 -50.71
CA ASP A 183 -66.45 11.79 -50.78
C ASP A 183 -67.00 11.86 -52.23
N ASN A 184 -66.13 12.10 -53.21
CA ASN A 184 -66.46 12.22 -54.63
C ASN A 184 -66.20 10.96 -55.47
N LYS A 185 -65.78 9.84 -54.87
CA LYS A 185 -65.89 8.53 -55.52
C LYS A 185 -67.09 7.81 -54.96
N THR A 186 -68.03 7.46 -55.84
CA THR A 186 -69.01 6.38 -55.65
C THR A 186 -68.26 5.09 -55.32
N THR A 187 -67.87 4.95 -54.05
CA THR A 187 -67.40 3.70 -53.49
C THR A 187 -68.61 2.78 -53.50
N SER A 188 -68.65 1.86 -54.46
CA SER A 188 -69.57 0.74 -54.40
C SER A 188 -69.09 -0.15 -53.26
N ASP A 189 -69.41 0.25 -52.03
CA ASP A 189 -69.21 -0.58 -50.85
C ASP A 189 -70.04 -1.85 -51.06
N PRO A 190 -69.40 -3.03 -51.17
CA PRO A 190 -70.10 -4.29 -51.40
C PRO A 190 -71.15 -4.59 -50.33
N TYR A 191 -70.97 -4.07 -49.11
CA TYR A 191 -71.88 -4.26 -47.98
C TYR A 191 -73.07 -3.30 -48.01
N LEU A 192 -72.91 -2.06 -48.49
CA LEU A 192 -74.04 -1.16 -48.72
C LEU A 192 -74.86 -1.55 -49.94
N LYS A 193 -74.25 -2.20 -50.94
CA LYS A 193 -74.96 -2.62 -52.16
C LYS A 193 -76.10 -3.58 -51.84
N GLY A 194 -75.84 -4.62 -51.04
CA GLY A 194 -76.88 -5.57 -50.62
C GLY A 194 -77.97 -4.94 -49.76
N PHE A 195 -77.61 -3.95 -48.93
CA PHE A 195 -78.56 -3.17 -48.13
C PHE A 195 -79.48 -2.33 -49.01
N ASN A 196 -78.92 -1.58 -49.96
CA ASN A 196 -79.71 -0.76 -50.90
C ASN A 196 -80.61 -1.62 -51.80
N ASP A 197 -80.12 -2.76 -52.29
CA ASP A 197 -80.89 -3.70 -53.11
C ASP A 197 -82.08 -4.30 -52.33
N TYR A 198 -81.91 -4.59 -51.04
CA TYR A 198 -82.98 -5.08 -50.17
C TYR A 198 -84.10 -4.05 -49.99
N PHE A 199 -83.77 -2.78 -49.75
CA PHE A 199 -84.78 -1.72 -49.60
C PHE A 199 -85.43 -1.32 -50.94
N ALA A 200 -84.69 -1.42 -52.05
CA ALA A 200 -85.24 -1.18 -53.37
C ALA A 200 -86.29 -2.24 -53.77
N ASN A 201 -86.03 -3.51 -53.45
CA ASN A 201 -86.95 -4.61 -53.76
C ASN A 201 -88.16 -4.71 -52.81
N LYS A 202 -88.13 -4.07 -51.63
CA LYS A 202 -89.24 -4.07 -50.67
C LYS A 202 -90.33 -3.02 -50.99
N LYS A 203 -90.09 -2.11 -51.93
CA LYS A 203 -91.03 -1.06 -52.37
C LYS A 203 -91.86 -1.45 -53.61
N ARG A 204 -91.88 -2.72 -54.01
CA ARG A 204 -92.76 -3.25 -55.06
C ARG A 204 -93.84 -4.15 -54.47
#